data_AF-A0A395MQL2-F1
#
_entry.id   AF-A0A395MQL2-F1
#
_cell.length_a   1.000
_cell.length_b   1.000
_cell.length_c   1.000
_cell.angle_alpha   90.00
_cell.angle_beta   90.00
_cell.angle_gamma   90.00
#
_symmetry.space_group_name_H-M   'P 1'
#
loop_
_entity.id
_entity.type
_entity.pdbx_description
1 polymer ?
#
loop_
_entity_poly.entity_id
_entity_poly.type
_entity_poly.pdbx_seq_one_letter_code
_entity_poly.pdbx_strand_id
1 'polypeptide(L)'
;MLHSISSNRMSGPSRFNLTLLKAICGLPIPTNLAIVTTMWPEQPDLTRKRILNDREKELASEKVYFGELIAQGADMFRHYENGHRDSRLQTISAQRIISHLLSSSGNNTSHVLRLQREIVDERKALGQTAAGLAIAEKLQKALYENKKVMKTFESETTTPLSRKNNQYALQLQTLKSDTNKSIQKAEQEQQKLARTIEDLHEAEKQAIEQRISDLNQQFQTQLEAKEKEFQELQALYDEQVKQTMRHSKQIKGKKGERSKANVSNKSLKKAKDNVDKTRRDRERLREYTTQAVGGVMNGIAAGAVAGGMYSAP
;
A
#
# COMPACT_ATOMS: atom_id res chain seq x y z
N MET A 1 16.27 5.91 6.76
CA MET A 1 15.51 7.18 6.68
C MET A 1 16.10 8.06 5.60
N LEU A 2 15.27 8.75 4.80
CA LEU A 2 15.73 9.73 3.80
C LEU A 2 15.40 11.16 4.26
N HIS A 3 16.31 12.11 4.05
CA HIS A 3 16.11 13.53 4.35
C HIS A 3 16.72 14.42 3.26
N SER A 4 15.97 15.39 2.73
CA SER A 4 16.49 16.32 1.72
C SER A 4 17.37 17.40 2.37
N ILE A 5 18.66 17.44 2.03
CA ILE A 5 19.62 18.45 2.55
C ILE A 5 19.28 19.87 2.08
N SER A 6 18.59 19.99 0.95
CA SER A 6 18.16 21.25 0.37
C SER A 6 16.97 21.87 1.13
N SER A 7 16.35 21.14 2.07
CA SER A 7 15.26 21.68 2.88
C SER A 7 15.81 22.70 3.89
N ASN A 8 15.30 23.94 3.86
CA ASN A 8 15.74 25.00 4.78
C ASN A 8 15.35 24.76 6.25
N ARG A 9 14.44 23.82 6.52
CA ARG A 9 14.04 23.41 7.86
C ARG A 9 13.55 21.96 7.86
N MET A 10 13.78 21.24 8.94
CA MET A 10 13.09 19.98 9.18
C MET A 10 11.64 20.28 9.56
N SER A 11 10.71 19.99 8.64
CA SER A 11 9.28 20.27 8.81
C SER A 11 8.67 19.53 10.00
N GLY A 12 7.53 20.01 10.52
CA GLY A 12 6.80 19.33 11.60
C GLY A 12 6.56 17.83 11.34
N PRO A 13 6.10 17.43 10.15
CA PRO A 13 5.98 16.01 9.79
C PRO A 13 7.31 15.25 9.83
N SER A 14 8.41 15.85 9.37
CA SER A 14 9.74 15.21 9.38
C SER A 14 10.26 14.98 10.80
N ARG A 15 10.05 15.97 11.68
CA ARG A 15 10.39 15.85 13.12
C ARG A 15 9.54 14.79 13.80
N PHE A 16 8.24 14.76 13.52
CA PHE A 16 7.37 13.72 14.05
C PHE A 16 7.77 12.33 13.58
N ASN A 17 8.14 12.17 12.31
CA ASN A 17 8.62 10.89 11.78
C ASN A 17 9.89 10.42 12.49
N LEU A 18 10.79 11.35 12.88
CA LEU A 18 11.94 11.01 13.72
C LEU A 18 11.54 10.55 15.11
N THR A 19 10.64 11.27 15.78
CA THR A 19 10.11 10.88 17.08
C THR A 19 9.49 9.48 17.01
N LEU A 20 8.70 9.23 15.96
CA LEU A 20 8.08 7.94 15.72
C LEU A 20 9.10 6.84 15.45
N LEU A 21 10.12 7.09 14.61
CA LEU A 21 11.19 6.15 14.34
C LEU A 21 11.94 5.76 15.62
N LYS A 22 12.29 6.73 16.47
CA LYS A 22 12.90 6.49 17.78
C LYS A 22 12.02 5.62 18.68
N ALA A 23 10.71 5.88 18.68
CA ALA A 23 9.76 5.11 19.47
C ALA A 23 9.59 3.66 18.97
N ILE A 24 9.64 3.45 17.64
CA ILE A 24 9.54 2.12 17.02
C ILE A 24 10.80 1.29 17.28
N CYS A 25 11.97 1.87 17.05
CA CYS A 25 13.25 1.19 17.23
C CYS A 25 13.54 0.93 18.70
N GLY A 26 13.26 1.90 19.58
CA GLY A 26 13.73 1.88 20.96
C GLY A 26 15.23 2.12 21.08
N LEU A 27 15.74 2.03 22.30
CA LEU A 27 17.17 2.15 22.60
C LEU A 27 17.67 0.84 23.22
N PRO A 28 18.87 0.34 22.86
CA PRO A 28 19.73 0.87 21.80
C PRO A 28 19.13 0.67 20.40
N ILE A 29 19.39 1.61 19.50
CA ILE A 29 18.93 1.55 18.11
C ILE A 29 19.69 0.45 17.37
N PRO A 30 19.03 -0.30 16.47
CA PRO A 30 19.70 -1.28 15.62
C PRO A 30 20.80 -0.63 14.77
N THR A 31 21.96 -1.27 14.71
CA THR A 31 23.09 -0.93 13.82
C THR A 31 22.73 -0.92 12.33
N ASN A 32 21.55 -1.44 11.97
CA ASN A 32 21.04 -1.49 10.60
C ASN A 32 20.23 -0.24 10.19
N LEU A 33 20.26 0.85 10.96
CA LEU A 33 19.60 2.10 10.59
C LEU A 33 20.54 3.01 9.79
N ALA A 34 20.28 3.17 8.49
CA ALA A 34 20.92 4.20 7.68
C ALA A 34 20.09 5.49 7.62
N ILE A 35 20.73 6.62 7.86
CA ILE A 35 20.21 7.97 7.64
C ILE A 35 20.84 8.48 6.36
N VAL A 36 20.02 8.91 5.41
CA VAL A 36 20.51 9.25 4.07
C VAL A 36 20.07 10.66 3.72
N THR A 37 21.03 11.55 3.47
CA THR A 37 20.78 12.89 2.95
C THR A 37 20.69 12.85 1.43
N THR A 38 19.61 13.40 0.87
CA THR A 38 19.30 13.42 -0.56
C THR A 38 19.23 14.85 -1.07
N MET A 39 19.06 15.03 -2.39
CA MET A 39 18.91 16.36 -3.01
C MET A 39 20.12 17.29 -2.85
N TRP A 40 21.33 16.74 -2.84
CA TRP A 40 22.58 17.51 -2.89
C TRP A 40 22.71 18.23 -4.24
N PRO A 41 22.97 19.55 -4.28
CA PRO A 41 23.08 20.28 -5.54
C PRO A 41 24.26 19.80 -6.37
N GLU A 42 24.11 19.85 -7.69
CA GLU A 42 25.22 19.69 -8.63
C GLU A 42 26.09 20.94 -8.61
N GLN A 43 27.41 20.77 -8.47
CA GLN A 43 28.39 21.86 -8.54
C GLN A 43 27.98 23.11 -7.73
N PRO A 44 27.73 23.00 -6.41
CA PRO A 44 27.41 24.17 -5.61
C PRO A 44 28.59 25.13 -5.59
N ASP A 45 28.30 26.44 -5.68
CA ASP A 45 29.29 27.46 -5.37
C ASP A 45 29.85 27.27 -3.94
N LEU A 46 31.00 27.89 -3.66
CA LEU A 46 31.70 27.72 -2.38
C LEU A 46 30.84 28.07 -1.17
N THR A 47 30.01 29.11 -1.30
CA THR A 47 29.10 29.58 -0.23
C THR A 47 28.03 28.54 0.06
N ARG A 48 27.36 28.05 -0.98
CA ARG A 48 26.31 27.03 -0.88
C ARG A 48 26.87 25.71 -0.37
N LYS A 49 28.07 25.32 -0.81
CA LYS A 49 28.76 24.12 -0.31
C LYS A 49 29.01 24.22 1.20
N ARG A 50 29.50 25.37 1.68
CA ARG A 50 29.71 25.61 3.11
C ARG A 50 28.39 25.52 3.89
N ILE A 51 27.34 26.20 3.44
CA ILE A 51 26.02 26.18 4.10
C ILE A 51 25.48 24.74 4.22
N LEU A 52 25.58 23.93 3.17
CA LEU A 52 25.07 22.56 3.20
C LEU A 52 25.90 21.63 4.09
N ASN A 53 27.21 21.83 4.16
CA ASN A 53 28.06 21.11 5.09
C ASN A 53 27.76 21.48 6.55
N ASP A 54 27.54 22.77 6.84
CA ASP A 54 27.17 23.23 8.18
C ASP A 54 25.81 22.66 8.60
N ARG A 55 24.84 22.59 7.67
CA ARG A 55 23.55 21.92 7.90
C ARG A 55 23.69 20.43 8.16
N GLU A 56 24.52 19.73 7.39
CA GLU A 56 24.72 18.31 7.63
C GLU A 56 25.33 18.06 9.01
N LYS A 57 26.30 18.89 9.43
CA LYS A 57 26.88 18.83 10.76
C LYS A 57 25.83 19.06 11.84
N GLU A 58 25.01 20.10 11.71
CA GLU A 58 23.91 20.38 12.64
C GLU A 58 22.93 19.19 12.72
N LEU A 59 22.53 18.65 11.58
CA LEU A 59 21.67 17.46 11.51
C LEU A 59 22.30 16.25 12.23
N ALA A 60 23.61 16.07 12.09
CA ALA A 60 24.34 14.97 12.68
C ALA A 60 24.67 15.15 14.16
N SER A 61 24.77 16.38 14.67
CA SER A 61 25.16 16.65 16.06
C SER A 61 23.98 16.85 16.99
N GLU A 62 22.90 17.49 16.53
CA GLU A 62 21.81 17.90 17.40
C GLU A 62 20.86 16.75 17.73
N LYS A 63 20.53 16.60 19.03
CA LYS A 63 19.61 15.55 19.51
C LYS A 63 18.19 15.69 18.95
N VAL A 64 17.77 16.93 18.68
CA VAL A 64 16.48 17.26 18.05
C VAL A 64 16.41 16.71 16.61
N TYR A 65 17.55 16.44 15.98
CA TYR A 65 17.68 15.85 14.65
C TYR A 65 18.20 14.40 14.74
N PHE A 66 19.32 14.10 14.10
CA PHE A 66 19.86 12.74 13.98
C PHE A 66 20.91 12.43 15.03
N GLY A 67 21.37 13.40 15.82
CA GLY A 67 22.49 13.19 16.75
C GLY A 67 22.27 12.07 17.75
N GLU A 68 21.04 11.91 18.26
CA GLU A 68 20.71 10.78 19.13
C GLU A 68 20.74 9.43 18.39
N LEU A 69 20.28 9.39 17.14
CA LEU A 69 20.29 8.15 16.35
C LEU A 69 21.74 7.74 16.02
N ILE A 70 22.57 8.71 15.63
CA ILE A 70 23.98 8.50 15.28
C ILE A 70 24.78 8.08 16.51
N ALA A 71 24.55 8.72 17.67
CA ALA A 71 25.18 8.34 18.93
C ALA A 71 24.88 6.89 19.34
N GLN A 72 23.82 6.29 18.81
CA GLN A 72 23.42 4.91 19.08
C GLN A 72 23.78 3.92 17.95
N GLY A 73 24.60 4.35 16.98
CA GLY A 73 25.12 3.47 15.95
C GLY A 73 24.38 3.52 14.62
N ALA A 74 23.50 4.50 14.40
CA ALA A 74 22.98 4.76 13.05
C ALA A 74 24.04 5.43 12.18
N ASP A 75 24.22 4.94 10.96
CA ASP A 75 25.17 5.50 10.00
C ASP A 75 24.50 6.56 9.12
N MET A 76 25.23 7.64 8.84
CA MET A 76 24.76 8.72 7.98
C MET A 76 25.49 8.72 6.63
N PHE A 77 24.72 8.76 5.54
CA PHE A 77 25.22 8.72 4.17
C PHE A 77 24.73 9.90 3.36
N ARG A 78 25.58 10.40 2.48
CA ARG A 78 25.16 11.26 1.36
C ARG A 78 24.73 10.37 0.19
N HIS A 79 23.46 10.47 -0.21
CA HIS A 79 23.02 9.90 -1.47
C HIS A 79 23.22 10.92 -2.57
N TYR A 80 24.04 10.52 -3.53
CA TYR A 80 24.24 11.23 -4.78
C TYR A 80 24.72 12.68 -4.58
N GLU A 81 25.86 12.80 -3.90
CA GLU A 81 26.52 14.06 -3.50
C GLU A 81 26.91 14.98 -4.68
N ASN A 82 27.10 14.41 -5.87
CA ASN A 82 27.63 15.12 -7.05
C ASN A 82 26.56 15.56 -8.07
N GLY A 83 25.26 15.51 -7.75
CA GLY A 83 24.21 16.25 -8.46
C GLY A 83 23.30 15.48 -9.44
N HIS A 84 22.04 15.90 -9.60
CA HIS A 84 20.84 15.07 -9.94
C HIS A 84 20.66 14.46 -11.35
N ARG A 85 21.61 14.57 -12.29
CA ARG A 85 21.33 14.31 -13.73
C ARG A 85 21.70 12.93 -14.29
N ASP A 86 22.60 12.19 -13.65
CA ASP A 86 23.06 10.88 -14.12
C ASP A 86 22.41 9.74 -13.34
N SER A 87 21.49 9.02 -14.00
CA SER A 87 20.81 7.86 -13.44
C SER A 87 21.77 6.74 -13.01
N ARG A 88 22.91 6.57 -13.69
CA ARG A 88 23.89 5.54 -13.35
C ARG A 88 24.56 5.83 -12.02
N LEU A 89 24.96 7.08 -11.79
CA LEU A 89 25.60 7.48 -10.54
C LEU A 89 24.62 7.46 -9.35
N GLN A 90 23.33 7.72 -9.58
CA GLN A 90 22.28 7.50 -8.57
C GLN A 90 22.21 6.03 -8.17
N THR A 91 22.17 5.12 -9.14
CA THR A 91 22.14 3.67 -8.88
C THR A 91 23.36 3.22 -8.09
N ILE A 92 24.56 3.65 -8.48
CA ILE A 92 25.81 3.31 -7.77
C ILE A 92 25.76 3.81 -6.32
N SER A 93 25.30 5.06 -6.10
CA SER A 93 25.18 5.61 -4.75
C SER A 93 24.17 4.85 -3.90
N ALA A 94 23.04 4.45 -4.47
CA ALA A 94 22.03 3.64 -3.77
C ALA A 94 22.57 2.24 -3.45
N GLN A 95 23.20 1.58 -4.42
CA GLN A 95 23.82 0.26 -4.25
C GLN A 95 24.87 0.26 -3.15
N ARG A 96 25.70 1.31 -3.05
CA ARG A 96 26.68 1.46 -1.97
C ARG A 96 26.00 1.47 -0.59
N ILE A 97 24.93 2.24 -0.42
CA ILE A 97 24.20 2.34 0.84
C ILE A 97 23.53 1.00 1.19
N ILE A 98 22.90 0.35 0.21
CA ILE A 98 22.26 -0.96 0.40
C ILE A 98 23.31 -2.02 0.74
N SER A 99 24.45 -2.05 0.03
CA SER A 99 25.52 -3.02 0.29
C SER A 99 26.10 -2.86 1.69
N HIS A 100 26.22 -1.62 2.19
CA HIS A 100 26.59 -1.35 3.58
C HIS A 100 25.60 -1.97 4.56
N LEU A 101 24.31 -1.68 4.39
CA LEU A 101 23.25 -2.24 5.24
C LEU A 101 23.24 -3.77 5.25
N LEU A 102 23.43 -4.40 4.08
CA LEU A 102 23.48 -5.87 3.97
C LEU A 102 24.73 -6.46 4.64
N SER A 103 25.88 -5.78 4.50
CA SER A 103 27.14 -6.23 5.11
C SER A 103 27.10 -6.11 6.63
N SER A 104 26.52 -5.02 7.15
CA SER A 104 26.31 -4.82 8.59
C SER A 104 25.33 -5.82 9.18
N SER A 105 24.36 -6.31 8.39
CA SER A 105 23.38 -7.32 8.82
C SER A 105 23.96 -8.74 8.97
N GLY A 106 25.11 -9.04 8.37
CA GLY A 106 25.74 -10.37 8.44
C GLY A 106 26.37 -10.71 9.79
N ASN A 107 26.67 -9.69 10.60
CA ASN A 107 27.24 -9.83 11.94
C ASN A 107 26.13 -9.73 13.01
N ASN A 108 25.35 -10.80 13.15
CA ASN A 108 24.51 -11.18 14.30
C ASN A 108 24.28 -10.13 15.39
N THR A 109 23.19 -9.38 15.26
CA THR A 109 22.18 -9.18 16.32
C THR A 109 20.88 -8.75 15.65
N SER A 110 19.93 -9.68 15.49
CA SER A 110 18.56 -9.31 15.15
C SER A 110 18.00 -8.51 16.33
N HIS A 111 18.16 -7.20 16.29
CA HIS A 111 17.58 -6.31 17.27
C HIS A 111 16.09 -6.26 17.01
N VAL A 112 15.34 -7.02 17.81
CA VAL A 112 13.88 -6.93 17.85
C VAL A 112 13.52 -5.48 18.12
N LEU A 113 12.74 -4.89 17.21
CA LEU A 113 12.30 -3.50 17.35
C LEU A 113 11.49 -3.39 18.65
N ARG A 114 11.64 -2.29 19.38
CA ARG A 114 10.85 -2.05 20.59
C ARG A 114 9.36 -2.22 20.33
N LEU A 115 8.84 -1.74 19.19
CA LEU A 115 7.45 -1.94 18.82
C LEU A 115 7.07 -3.42 18.75
N GLN A 116 7.91 -4.25 18.14
CA GLN A 116 7.65 -5.68 18.03
C GLN A 116 7.62 -6.35 19.42
N ARG A 117 8.60 -6.02 20.28
CA ARG A 117 8.62 -6.51 21.67
C ARG A 117 7.38 -6.06 22.45
N GLU A 118 7.02 -4.79 22.36
CA GLU A 118 5.88 -4.23 23.10
C GLU A 118 4.56 -4.89 22.70
N ILE A 119 4.37 -5.22 21.42
CA ILE A 119 3.11 -5.81 20.99
C ILE A 119 3.10 -7.35 21.09
N VAL A 120 4.19 -8.02 20.73
CA VAL A 120 4.25 -9.49 20.69
C VAL A 120 4.53 -10.06 22.08
N ASP A 121 5.60 -9.59 22.71
CA ASP A 121 6.09 -10.16 23.98
C ASP A 121 5.35 -9.56 25.17
N GLU A 122 5.13 -8.24 25.16
CA GLU A 122 4.46 -7.51 26.25
C GLU A 122 2.93 -7.40 26.06
N ARG A 123 2.39 -7.89 24.93
CA ARG A 123 0.94 -7.94 24.62
C ARG A 123 0.22 -6.59 24.76
N LYS A 124 0.93 -5.47 24.56
CA LYS A 124 0.34 -4.13 24.63
C LYS A 124 -0.59 -3.88 23.44
N ALA A 125 -1.70 -3.18 23.68
CA ALA A 125 -2.49 -2.60 22.60
C ALA A 125 -1.64 -1.56 21.84
N LEU A 126 -1.94 -1.31 20.56
CA LEU A 126 -1.12 -0.43 19.74
C LEU A 126 -0.93 0.96 20.37
N GLY A 127 -1.98 1.52 20.96
CA GLY A 127 -1.97 2.82 21.64
C GLY A 127 -1.21 2.86 22.97
N GLN A 128 -0.87 1.71 23.55
CA GLN A 128 -0.07 1.60 24.76
C GLN A 128 1.44 1.47 24.45
N THR A 129 1.80 1.22 23.19
CA THR A 129 3.20 1.19 22.74
C THR A 129 3.81 2.59 22.75
N ALA A 130 5.14 2.69 22.82
CA ALA A 130 5.81 3.99 22.74
C ALA A 130 5.48 4.74 21.45
N ALA A 131 5.39 4.02 20.33
CA ALA A 131 5.00 4.58 19.04
C ALA A 131 3.53 5.04 19.04
N GLY A 132 2.64 4.23 19.63
CA GLY A 132 1.22 4.55 19.79
C GLY A 132 0.99 5.79 20.63
N LEU A 133 1.72 5.94 21.75
CA LEU A 133 1.66 7.13 22.61
C LEU A 133 2.11 8.39 21.86
N ALA A 134 3.21 8.31 21.08
CA ALA A 134 3.67 9.43 20.26
C ALA A 134 2.62 9.85 19.21
N ILE A 135 1.94 8.88 18.57
CA ILE A 135 0.85 9.16 17.64
C ILE A 135 -0.35 9.75 18.37
N ALA A 136 -0.73 9.18 19.53
CA ALA A 136 -1.85 9.64 20.33
C ALA A 136 -1.67 11.10 20.77
N GLU A 137 -0.48 11.47 21.24
CA GLU A 137 -0.15 12.85 21.61
C GLU A 137 -0.30 13.80 20.42
N LYS A 138 0.21 13.43 19.24
CA LYS A 138 0.06 14.22 18.02
C LYS A 138 -1.41 14.39 17.62
N LEU A 139 -2.19 13.30 17.66
CA LEU A 139 -3.62 13.33 17.36
C LEU A 139 -4.38 14.20 18.35
N GLN A 140 -4.09 14.08 19.65
CA GLN A 140 -4.72 14.88 20.69
C GLN A 140 -4.42 16.37 20.51
N LYS A 141 -3.18 16.73 20.17
CA LYS A 141 -2.80 18.11 19.86
C LYS A 141 -3.56 18.64 18.63
N ALA A 142 -3.63 17.85 17.55
CA ALA A 142 -4.37 18.22 16.35
C ALA A 142 -5.88 18.37 16.63
N LEU A 143 -6.47 17.49 17.44
CA LEU A 143 -7.87 17.59 17.88
C LEU A 143 -8.11 18.85 18.69
N TYR A 144 -7.22 19.18 19.63
CA TYR A 144 -7.33 20.39 20.43
C TYR A 144 -7.28 21.66 19.55
N GLU A 145 -6.31 21.72 18.63
CA GLU A 145 -6.16 22.84 17.69
C GLU A 145 -7.38 22.98 16.77
N ASN A 146 -7.85 21.88 16.18
CA ASN A 146 -9.03 21.89 15.32
C ASN A 146 -10.32 22.26 16.10
N LYS A 147 -10.49 21.77 17.34
CA LYS A 147 -11.63 22.14 18.19
C LYS A 147 -11.60 23.64 18.55
N LYS A 148 -10.42 24.22 18.75
CA LYS A 148 -10.25 25.66 18.96
C LYS A 148 -10.65 26.46 17.71
N VAL A 149 -10.21 26.02 16.52
CA VAL A 149 -10.56 26.64 15.23
C VAL A 149 -12.06 26.50 14.92
N MET A 150 -12.69 25.39 15.28
CA MET A 150 -14.14 25.24 15.15
C MET A 150 -14.91 26.27 15.97
N LYS A 151 -14.49 26.51 17.23
CA LYS A 151 -15.09 27.55 18.08
C LYS A 151 -14.96 28.95 17.48
N THR A 152 -13.83 29.27 16.83
CA THR A 152 -13.67 30.56 16.16
C THR A 152 -14.63 30.69 14.99
N PHE A 153 -14.75 29.66 14.14
CA PHE A 153 -15.71 29.68 13.03
C PHE A 153 -17.18 29.73 13.50
N GLU A 154 -17.51 29.08 14.61
CA GLU A 154 -18.83 29.18 15.25
C GLU A 154 -19.15 30.61 15.65
N SER A 155 -18.22 31.30 16.30
CA SER A 155 -18.39 32.72 16.66
C SER A 155 -18.53 33.62 15.43
N GLU A 156 -17.73 33.40 14.39
CA GLU A 156 -17.75 34.20 13.16
C GLU A 156 -19.05 34.05 12.36
N THR A 157 -19.69 32.88 12.41
CA THR A 157 -20.99 32.64 11.73
C THR A 157 -22.11 33.47 12.32
N THR A 158 -22.00 33.87 13.59
CA THR A 158 -23.00 34.72 14.25
C THR A 158 -22.81 36.21 13.96
N THR A 159 -21.72 36.60 13.31
CA THR A 159 -21.40 38.01 13.05
C THR A 159 -22.30 38.63 11.97
N PRO A 160 -22.58 39.94 12.04
CA PRO A 160 -23.34 40.65 11.01
C PRO A 160 -22.72 40.56 9.61
N LEU A 161 -21.39 40.47 9.52
CA LEU A 161 -20.63 40.32 8.28
C LEU A 161 -20.98 39.00 7.57
N SER A 162 -21.02 37.89 8.31
CA SER A 162 -21.43 36.59 7.77
C SER A 162 -22.90 36.55 7.34
N ARG A 163 -23.78 37.33 7.96
CA ARG A 163 -25.21 37.36 7.59
C ARG A 163 -25.49 38.21 6.35
N LYS A 164 -24.66 39.22 6.09
CA LYS A 164 -24.83 40.15 4.96
C LYS A 164 -24.09 39.70 3.70
N ASN A 165 -23.02 38.91 3.82
CA ASN A 165 -22.21 38.48 2.70
C ASN A 165 -22.31 36.96 2.47
N ASN A 166 -23.12 36.57 1.48
CA ASN A 166 -23.32 35.17 1.11
C ASN A 166 -22.02 34.46 0.70
N GLN A 167 -21.08 35.13 0.03
CA GLN A 167 -19.80 34.50 -0.34
C GLN A 167 -18.94 34.19 0.88
N TYR A 168 -18.88 35.10 1.84
CA TYR A 168 -18.18 34.89 3.09
C TYR A 168 -18.82 33.77 3.93
N ALA A 169 -20.16 33.72 3.97
CA ALA A 169 -20.90 32.65 4.64
C ALA A 169 -20.60 31.26 4.03
N LEU A 170 -20.57 31.16 2.69
CA LEU A 170 -20.24 29.92 1.97
C LEU A 170 -18.79 29.46 2.25
N GLN A 171 -17.83 30.39 2.28
CA GLN A 171 -16.44 30.08 2.63
C GLN A 171 -16.33 29.57 4.07
N LEU A 172 -16.98 30.23 5.03
CA LEU A 172 -17.02 29.79 6.43
C LEU A 172 -17.66 28.41 6.58
N GLN A 173 -18.74 28.12 5.85
CA GLN A 173 -19.38 26.81 5.87
C GLN A 173 -18.45 25.72 5.32
N THR A 174 -17.71 26.03 4.25
CA THR A 174 -16.73 25.10 3.66
C THR A 174 -15.60 24.80 4.65
N LEU A 175 -15.00 25.84 5.24
CA LEU A 175 -13.95 25.70 6.25
C LEU A 175 -14.41 24.90 7.48
N LYS A 176 -15.65 25.13 7.95
CA LYS A 176 -16.26 24.31 9.02
C LYS A 176 -16.41 22.85 8.61
N SER A 177 -16.92 22.58 7.41
CA SER A 177 -17.08 21.20 6.93
C SER A 177 -15.73 20.48 6.89
N ASP A 178 -14.69 21.12 6.36
CA ASP A 178 -13.37 20.52 6.22
C ASP A 178 -12.66 20.32 7.57
N THR A 179 -12.83 21.28 8.50
CA THR A 179 -12.31 21.15 9.86
C THR A 179 -13.04 20.04 10.62
N ASN A 180 -14.37 19.93 10.46
CA ASN A 180 -15.15 18.87 11.07
C ASN A 180 -14.77 17.47 10.52
N LYS A 181 -14.56 17.34 9.21
CA LYS A 181 -14.01 16.10 8.61
C LYS A 181 -12.65 15.75 9.21
N SER A 182 -11.79 16.75 9.43
CA SER A 182 -10.47 16.55 10.03
C SER A 182 -10.56 16.09 11.49
N ILE A 183 -11.51 16.62 12.27
CA ILE A 183 -11.81 16.15 13.63
C ILE A 183 -12.30 14.71 13.61
N GLN A 184 -13.31 14.40 12.79
CA GLN A 184 -13.86 13.05 12.70
C GLN A 184 -12.79 12.03 12.30
N LYS A 185 -11.94 12.38 11.33
CA LYS A 185 -10.83 11.53 10.90
C LYS A 185 -9.83 11.28 12.05
N ALA A 186 -9.44 12.32 12.78
CA ALA A 186 -8.51 12.19 13.91
C ALA A 186 -9.11 11.39 15.08
N GLU A 187 -10.41 11.53 15.37
CA GLU A 187 -11.12 10.72 16.37
C GLU A 187 -11.20 9.24 15.95
N GLN A 188 -11.45 8.96 14.67
CA GLN A 188 -11.40 7.60 14.13
C GLN A 188 -9.99 6.99 14.20
N GLU A 189 -8.96 7.77 13.87
CA GLU A 189 -7.57 7.33 13.99
C GLU A 189 -7.17 7.05 15.45
N GLN A 190 -7.67 7.83 16.40
CA GLN A 190 -7.46 7.59 17.83
C GLN A 190 -8.13 6.30 18.29
N GLN A 191 -9.34 6.00 17.82
CA GLN A 191 -10.03 4.73 18.12
C GLN A 191 -9.27 3.52 17.55
N LYS A 192 -8.64 3.66 16.38
CA LYS A 192 -7.82 2.58 15.80
C LYS A 192 -6.61 2.24 16.66
N LEU A 193 -6.05 3.20 17.40
CA LEU A 193 -4.96 2.94 18.34
C LEU A 193 -5.40 2.10 19.54
N ALA A 194 -6.69 2.05 19.88
CA ALA A 194 -7.19 1.25 20.98
C ALA A 194 -7.19 -0.27 20.69
N ARG A 195 -6.98 -0.67 19.43
CA ARG A 195 -6.99 -2.10 19.03
C ARG A 195 -5.70 -2.81 19.43
N THR A 196 -5.84 -4.07 19.83
CA THR A 196 -4.71 -4.99 20.01
C THR A 196 -4.27 -5.59 18.67
N ILE A 197 -3.10 -6.22 18.62
CA ILE A 197 -2.71 -6.99 17.42
C ILE A 197 -3.66 -8.16 17.17
N GLU A 198 -4.23 -8.76 18.22
CA GLU A 198 -5.19 -9.86 18.09
C GLU A 198 -6.46 -9.37 17.38
N ASP A 199 -6.97 -8.19 17.74
CA ASP A 199 -8.11 -7.56 17.04
C ASP A 199 -7.78 -7.22 15.58
N LEU A 200 -6.55 -6.77 15.32
CA LEU A 200 -6.10 -6.42 13.96
C LEU A 200 -5.94 -7.66 13.09
N HIS A 201 -5.31 -8.71 13.61
CA HIS A 201 -5.13 -9.99 12.92
C HIS A 201 -6.47 -10.67 12.65
N GLU A 202 -7.38 -10.69 13.62
CA GLU A 202 -8.70 -11.28 13.43
C GLU A 202 -9.52 -10.50 12.39
N ALA A 203 -9.50 -9.16 12.44
CA ALA A 203 -10.18 -8.34 11.45
C ALA A 203 -9.57 -8.50 10.04
N GLU A 204 -8.24 -8.56 9.92
CA GLU A 204 -7.56 -8.76 8.64
C GLU A 204 -7.81 -10.17 8.09
N LYS A 205 -7.77 -11.19 8.94
CA LYS A 205 -8.14 -12.56 8.59
C LYS A 205 -9.56 -12.62 8.06
N GLN A 206 -10.53 -12.05 8.79
CA GLN A 206 -11.93 -12.01 8.35
C GLN A 206 -12.09 -11.27 7.02
N ALA A 207 -11.39 -10.15 6.82
CA ALA A 207 -11.43 -9.41 5.57
C ALA A 207 -10.85 -10.21 4.39
N ILE A 208 -9.76 -10.95 4.62
CA ILE A 208 -9.15 -11.84 3.63
C ILE A 208 -10.10 -13.00 3.32
N GLU A 209 -10.65 -13.66 4.34
CA GLU A 209 -11.60 -14.77 4.18
C GLU A 209 -12.85 -14.34 3.41
N GLN A 210 -13.41 -13.16 3.71
CA GLN A 210 -14.52 -12.58 2.95
C GLN A 210 -14.14 -12.34 1.49
N ARG A 211 -13.00 -11.69 1.23
CA ARG A 211 -12.55 -11.42 -0.14
C ARG A 211 -12.29 -12.70 -0.93
N ILE A 212 -11.79 -13.74 -0.28
CA ILE A 212 -11.60 -15.07 -0.87
C ILE A 212 -12.95 -15.71 -1.18
N SER A 213 -13.92 -15.61 -0.27
CA SER A 213 -15.29 -16.09 -0.49
C SER A 213 -15.93 -15.41 -1.69
N ASP A 214 -15.84 -14.08 -1.77
CA ASP A 214 -16.38 -13.29 -2.87
C ASP A 214 -15.75 -13.69 -4.22
N LEU A 215 -14.42 -13.81 -4.26
CA LEU A 215 -13.71 -14.27 -5.46
C LEU A 215 -14.13 -15.69 -5.86
N ASN A 216 -14.25 -16.61 -4.90
CA ASN A 216 -14.70 -17.98 -5.18
C ASN A 216 -16.13 -17.99 -5.77
N GLN A 217 -17.02 -17.13 -5.28
CA GLN A 217 -18.38 -16.99 -5.81
C GLN A 217 -18.37 -16.40 -7.22
N GLN A 218 -17.52 -15.40 -7.50
CA GLN A 218 -17.34 -14.84 -8.84
C GLN A 218 -16.81 -15.88 -9.83
N PHE A 219 -15.80 -16.67 -9.44
CA PHE A 219 -15.29 -17.74 -10.29
C PHE A 219 -16.33 -18.85 -10.51
N GLN A 220 -17.13 -19.17 -9.48
CA GLN A 220 -18.21 -20.16 -9.61
C GLN A 220 -19.25 -19.72 -10.64
N THR A 221 -19.75 -18.49 -10.51
CA THR A 221 -20.75 -17.94 -11.42
C THR A 221 -20.22 -17.81 -12.86
N GLN A 222 -18.95 -17.42 -13.04
CA GLN A 222 -18.32 -17.41 -14.36
C GLN A 222 -18.18 -18.81 -14.96
N LEU A 223 -17.79 -19.80 -14.16
CA LEU A 223 -17.64 -21.18 -14.62
C LEU A 223 -18.99 -21.77 -15.05
N GLU A 224 -20.04 -21.59 -14.25
CA GLU A 224 -21.40 -22.03 -14.58
C GLU A 224 -21.92 -21.38 -15.86
N ALA A 225 -21.72 -20.07 -16.02
CA ALA A 225 -22.12 -19.36 -17.23
C ALA A 225 -21.36 -19.90 -18.47
N LYS A 226 -20.06 -20.14 -18.35
CA LYS A 226 -19.22 -20.65 -19.44
C LYS A 226 -19.55 -22.11 -19.79
N GLU A 227 -19.85 -22.94 -18.80
CA GLU A 227 -20.29 -24.32 -18.99
C GLU A 227 -21.65 -24.37 -19.70
N LYS A 228 -22.59 -23.50 -19.31
CA LYS A 228 -23.88 -23.40 -19.98
C LYS A 228 -23.74 -22.94 -21.43
N GLU A 229 -22.95 -21.89 -21.69
CA GLU A 229 -22.61 -21.45 -23.05
C GLU A 229 -21.99 -22.58 -23.88
N PHE A 230 -21.09 -23.37 -23.28
CA PHE A 230 -20.46 -24.50 -23.94
C PHE A 230 -21.45 -25.62 -24.27
N GLN A 231 -22.34 -25.97 -23.34
CA GLN A 231 -23.38 -26.98 -23.54
C GLN A 231 -24.36 -26.59 -24.65
N GLU A 232 -24.78 -25.31 -24.70
CA GLU A 232 -25.64 -24.79 -25.76
C GLU A 232 -24.94 -24.85 -27.13
N LEU A 233 -23.67 -24.43 -27.20
CA LEU A 233 -22.87 -24.53 -28.42
C LEU A 233 -22.67 -25.98 -28.88
N GLN A 234 -22.49 -26.91 -27.94
CA GLN A 234 -22.34 -28.33 -28.24
C GLN A 234 -23.64 -28.93 -28.78
N ALA A 235 -24.78 -28.62 -28.19
CA ALA A 235 -26.08 -29.06 -28.67
C ALA A 235 -26.36 -28.56 -30.10
N LEU A 236 -26.08 -27.28 -30.39
CA LEU A 236 -26.21 -26.70 -31.73
C LEU A 236 -25.29 -27.38 -32.74
N TYR A 237 -24.04 -27.66 -32.36
CA TYR A 237 -23.09 -28.37 -33.21
C TYR A 237 -23.56 -29.79 -33.53
N ASP A 238 -24.00 -30.55 -32.53
CA ASP A 238 -24.49 -31.92 -32.69
C ASP A 238 -25.76 -31.97 -33.55
N GLU A 239 -26.65 -31.00 -33.41
CA GLU A 239 -27.83 -30.86 -34.26
C GLU A 239 -27.44 -30.58 -35.72
N GLN A 240 -26.48 -29.68 -35.94
CA GLN A 240 -25.96 -29.37 -37.27
C GLN A 240 -25.33 -30.61 -37.95
N VAL A 241 -24.58 -31.42 -37.20
CA VAL A 241 -24.00 -32.69 -37.68
C VAL A 241 -25.10 -33.69 -38.03
N LYS A 242 -26.14 -33.83 -37.19
CA LYS A 242 -27.29 -34.69 -37.48
C LYS A 242 -28.04 -34.24 -38.75
N GLN A 243 -28.24 -32.94 -38.93
CA GLN A 243 -28.92 -32.38 -40.10
C GLN A 243 -28.12 -32.61 -41.40
N THR A 244 -26.81 -32.38 -41.37
CA THR A 244 -25.91 -32.66 -42.51
C THR A 244 -25.84 -34.15 -42.84
N MET A 245 -25.80 -35.03 -41.83
CA MET A 245 -25.88 -36.48 -42.04
C MET A 245 -27.20 -36.91 -42.69
N ARG A 246 -28.34 -36.36 -42.24
CA ARG A 246 -29.67 -36.60 -42.84
C ARG A 246 -29.72 -36.15 -44.30
N HIS A 247 -29.25 -34.94 -44.60
CA HIS A 247 -29.19 -34.41 -45.96
C HIS A 247 -28.24 -35.24 -46.86
N SER A 248 -27.10 -35.70 -46.35
CA SER A 248 -26.17 -36.55 -47.12
C SER A 248 -26.76 -37.92 -47.50
N LYS A 249 -27.62 -38.50 -46.65
CA LYS A 249 -28.34 -39.75 -46.95
C LYS A 249 -29.45 -39.55 -47.97
N GLN A 250 -30.04 -38.36 -48.04
CA GLN A 250 -31.10 -37.99 -48.99
C GLN A 250 -30.55 -37.57 -50.37
N ILE A 251 -29.31 -37.08 -50.44
CA ILE A 251 -28.65 -36.59 -51.67
C ILE A 251 -27.70 -37.63 -52.29
N LYS A 252 -28.15 -38.89 -52.45
CA LYS A 252 -27.49 -39.86 -53.35
C LYS A 252 -27.76 -39.61 -54.86
N GLY A 253 -28.23 -38.41 -55.24
CA GLY A 253 -28.71 -38.15 -56.60
C GLY A 253 -28.33 -36.84 -57.30
N LYS A 254 -27.95 -35.73 -56.62
CA LYS A 254 -27.58 -34.48 -57.32
C LYS A 254 -26.51 -33.68 -56.59
N LYS A 255 -25.47 -33.28 -57.34
CA LYS A 255 -24.38 -32.41 -56.87
C LYS A 255 -24.92 -31.02 -56.49
N GLY A 256 -24.42 -30.52 -55.37
CA GLY A 256 -24.18 -29.10 -55.15
C GLY A 256 -25.25 -28.40 -54.33
N GLU A 257 -25.00 -28.26 -53.03
CA GLU A 257 -25.10 -26.98 -52.32
C GLU A 257 -24.44 -27.12 -50.94
N ARG A 258 -23.35 -26.37 -50.71
CA ARG A 258 -22.67 -26.30 -49.42
C ARG A 258 -23.52 -25.43 -48.50
N SER A 259 -24.29 -26.06 -47.61
CA SER A 259 -24.95 -25.38 -46.50
C SER A 259 -23.90 -24.63 -45.66
N LYS A 260 -24.13 -23.33 -45.45
CA LYS A 260 -23.27 -22.46 -44.62
C LYS A 260 -23.40 -22.93 -43.17
N ALA A 261 -22.33 -23.54 -42.65
CA ALA A 261 -22.22 -23.95 -41.25
C ALA A 261 -22.22 -22.72 -40.33
N ASN A 262 -23.17 -22.65 -39.39
CA ASN A 262 -23.27 -21.54 -38.42
C ASN A 262 -22.41 -21.77 -37.16
N VAL A 263 -22.02 -23.02 -36.85
CA VAL A 263 -21.12 -23.34 -35.73
C VAL A 263 -19.92 -24.15 -36.23
N SER A 264 -18.71 -23.64 -35.99
CA SER A 264 -17.45 -24.28 -36.39
C SER A 264 -16.88 -25.14 -35.27
N ASN A 265 -16.23 -26.26 -35.60
CA ASN A 265 -15.47 -27.05 -34.63
C ASN A 265 -14.40 -26.18 -33.92
N LYS A 266 -13.88 -25.15 -34.59
CA LYS A 266 -12.94 -24.17 -34.01
C LYS A 266 -13.57 -23.32 -32.89
N SER A 267 -14.84 -22.94 -33.00
CA SER A 267 -15.55 -22.20 -31.94
C SER A 267 -15.89 -23.09 -30.75
N LEU A 268 -16.24 -24.36 -31.00
CA LEU A 268 -16.48 -25.34 -29.94
C LEU A 268 -15.21 -25.60 -29.11
N LYS A 269 -14.07 -25.80 -29.79
CA LYS A 269 -12.78 -26.00 -29.13
C LYS A 269 -12.38 -24.80 -28.27
N LYS A 270 -12.54 -23.57 -28.78
CA LYS A 270 -12.26 -22.33 -28.03
C LYS A 270 -13.14 -22.20 -26.77
N ALA A 271 -14.42 -22.53 -26.86
CA ALA A 271 -15.33 -22.48 -25.72
C ALA A 271 -14.91 -23.50 -24.64
N LYS A 272 -14.53 -24.72 -25.04
CA LYS A 272 -13.97 -25.73 -24.12
C LYS A 272 -12.67 -25.27 -23.45
N ASP A 273 -11.73 -24.75 -24.24
CA ASP A 273 -10.45 -24.26 -23.74
C ASP A 273 -10.64 -23.11 -22.71
N ASN A 274 -11.66 -22.26 -22.91
CA ASN A 274 -12.02 -21.21 -21.97
C ASN A 274 -12.59 -21.76 -20.65
N VAL A 275 -13.48 -22.76 -20.70
CA VAL A 275 -13.99 -23.44 -19.48
C VAL A 275 -12.83 -24.08 -18.71
N ASP A 276 -11.96 -24.81 -19.41
CA ASP A 276 -10.80 -25.48 -18.80
C ASP A 276 -9.77 -24.48 -18.24
N LYS A 277 -9.65 -23.28 -18.83
CA LYS A 277 -8.82 -22.19 -18.29
C LYS A 277 -9.43 -21.64 -16.99
N THR A 278 -10.71 -21.27 -16.99
CA THR A 278 -11.40 -20.75 -15.80
C THR A 278 -11.38 -21.75 -14.64
N ARG A 279 -11.50 -23.06 -14.93
CA ARG A 279 -11.40 -24.11 -13.93
C ARG A 279 -10.01 -24.16 -13.27
N ARG A 280 -8.95 -24.11 -14.08
CA ARG A 280 -7.55 -24.09 -13.59
C ARG A 280 -7.24 -22.83 -12.79
N ASP A 281 -7.74 -21.67 -13.23
CA ASP A 281 -7.53 -20.40 -12.51
C ASP A 281 -8.20 -20.43 -11.12
N ARG A 282 -9.38 -21.05 -11.00
CA ARG A 282 -10.04 -21.29 -9.71
C ARG A 282 -9.29 -22.27 -8.82
N GLU A 283 -8.77 -23.37 -9.37
CA GLU A 283 -7.95 -24.33 -8.60
C GLU A 283 -6.69 -23.67 -8.04
N ARG A 284 -6.00 -22.88 -8.86
CA ARG A 284 -4.86 -22.06 -8.41
C ARG A 284 -5.24 -21.11 -7.29
N LEU A 285 -6.36 -20.40 -7.43
CA LEU A 285 -6.85 -19.51 -6.38
C LEU A 285 -6.99 -20.27 -5.05
N ARG A 286 -7.58 -21.48 -5.04
CA ARG A 286 -7.74 -22.30 -3.83
C ARG A 286 -6.42 -22.71 -3.17
N GLU A 287 -5.42 -23.03 -3.98
CA GLU A 287 -4.08 -23.36 -3.47
C GLU A 287 -3.43 -22.13 -2.81
N TYR A 288 -3.49 -20.97 -3.48
CA TYR A 288 -2.97 -19.71 -2.95
C TYR A 288 -3.71 -19.25 -1.69
N THR A 289 -5.03 -19.45 -1.61
CA THR A 289 -5.81 -19.05 -0.43
C THR A 289 -5.40 -19.81 0.81
N THR A 290 -5.11 -21.10 0.66
CA THR A 290 -4.65 -21.97 1.76
C THR A 290 -3.30 -21.48 2.30
N GLN A 291 -2.41 -21.06 1.40
CA GLN A 291 -1.09 -20.51 1.76
C GLN A 291 -1.18 -19.11 2.36
N ALA A 292 -2.03 -18.23 1.82
CA ALA A 292 -2.18 -16.85 2.29
C ALA A 292 -2.78 -16.79 3.70
N VAL A 293 -3.85 -17.54 3.97
CA VAL A 293 -4.47 -17.61 5.31
C VAL A 293 -3.50 -18.24 6.33
N GLY A 294 -2.74 -19.27 5.93
CA GLY A 294 -1.69 -19.84 6.76
C GLY A 294 -0.52 -18.89 7.03
N GLY A 295 -0.13 -18.07 6.05
CA GLY A 295 0.95 -17.07 6.18
C GLY A 295 0.59 -15.92 7.14
N VAL A 296 -0.64 -15.42 7.06
CA VAL A 296 -1.19 -14.41 7.99
C VAL A 296 -1.22 -14.93 9.42
N MET A 297 -1.62 -16.20 9.63
CA MET A 297 -1.61 -16.85 10.94
C MET A 297 -0.20 -17.00 11.54
N ASN A 298 0.82 -17.12 10.69
CA ASN A 298 2.22 -17.27 11.11
C ASN A 298 2.98 -15.93 11.18
N GLY A 299 2.31 -14.79 11.03
CA GLY A 299 2.93 -13.45 11.13
C GLY A 299 3.79 -13.04 9.93
N ILE A 300 3.74 -13.79 8.82
CA ILE A 300 4.35 -13.36 7.55
C ILE A 300 3.30 -12.55 6.81
N ALA A 301 3.42 -11.23 6.87
CA ALA A 301 2.64 -10.34 6.02
C ALA A 301 2.97 -10.63 4.55
N ALA A 302 2.15 -11.47 3.89
CA ALA A 302 2.26 -11.76 2.47
C ALA A 302 1.76 -10.55 1.68
N GLY A 303 2.60 -9.52 1.59
CA GLY A 303 2.38 -8.33 0.77
C GLY A 303 2.50 -8.69 -0.72
N ALA A 304 1.41 -9.16 -1.33
CA ALA A 304 1.26 -9.24 -2.78
C ALA A 304 -0.22 -9.35 -3.17
N VAL A 305 -1.00 -8.30 -2.91
CA VAL A 305 -2.41 -8.25 -3.31
C VAL A 305 -2.53 -7.65 -4.71
N ALA A 306 -2.85 -8.52 -5.68
CA ALA A 306 -3.64 -8.22 -6.89
C ALA A 306 -3.01 -7.40 -8.05
N GLY A 307 -1.69 -7.48 -8.30
CA GLY A 307 -1.07 -6.86 -9.48
C GLY A 307 -0.83 -7.77 -10.69
N GLY A 308 -0.82 -9.10 -10.51
CA GLY A 308 -0.22 -10.01 -11.51
C GLY A 308 -1.18 -10.77 -12.43
N MET A 309 -2.48 -10.79 -12.17
CA MET A 309 -3.40 -11.69 -12.92
C MET A 309 -3.93 -11.10 -14.24
N TYR A 310 -3.58 -9.85 -14.56
CA TYR A 310 -3.89 -9.21 -15.86
C TYR A 310 -2.61 -8.80 -16.62
N SER A 311 -1.71 -9.76 -16.85
CA SER A 311 -0.65 -9.69 -17.88
C SER A 311 -0.04 -11.08 -17.96
N ALA A 312 -0.38 -11.98 -18.89
CA ALA A 312 -0.29 -11.96 -20.36
C ALA A 312 -0.14 -13.46 -20.77
N PRO A 313 -0.13 -13.85 -22.06
CA PRO A 313 -0.72 -13.24 -23.24
C PRO A 313 -2.10 -13.83 -23.61
#